data_AF-A0A086LSJ1-F1
#
_entry.id   AF-A0A086LSJ1-F1
#
_cell.length_a   1.000
_cell.length_b   1.000
_cell.length_c   1.000
_cell.angle_alpha   90.00
_cell.angle_beta   90.00
_cell.angle_gamma   90.00
#
_symmetry.space_group_name_H-M   'P 1'
#
loop_
_entity.id
_entity.type
_entity.pdbx_description
1 polymer ?
#
loop_
_entity_poly.entity_id
_entity_poly.type
_entity_poly.pdbx_seq_one_letter_code
_entity_poly.pdbx_strand_id
1 'polypeptide(L)' 'MEGENEPRRALITGITGQDGSYLSEFLLEKGYEVHGILRRCSTFNTERIDHIFD' A
#
# COMPACT_ATOMS: atom_id res chain seq x y z
N MET A 1 26.93 1.02 -16.73
CA MET A 1 26.62 0.28 -15.49
C MET A 1 25.68 1.14 -14.66
N GLU A 2 24.71 0.47 -14.05
CA GLU A 2 23.50 0.94 -13.34
C GLU A 2 22.73 2.16 -13.88
N GLY A 3 21.67 1.89 -14.65
CA GLY A 3 20.43 2.66 -14.51
C GLY A 3 19.58 1.90 -13.49
N GLU A 4 19.66 2.30 -12.23
CA GLU A 4 19.03 1.62 -11.11
C GLU A 4 17.52 1.49 -11.36
N ASN A 5 16.97 0.29 -11.17
CA ASN A 5 15.54 0.04 -11.30
C ASN A 5 14.81 0.84 -10.21
N GLU A 6 14.38 2.08 -10.52
CA GLU A 6 13.50 2.83 -9.63
C GLU A 6 12.27 1.96 -9.32
N PRO A 7 11.90 1.78 -8.04
CA PRO A 7 10.73 1.01 -7.68
C PRO A 7 9.51 1.64 -8.35
N ARG A 8 8.73 0.81 -9.02
CA ARG A 8 7.51 1.27 -9.70
C ARG A 8 6.52 1.74 -8.64
N ARG A 9 5.94 2.93 -8.84
CA ARG A 9 5.00 3.53 -7.87
C ARG A 9 3.57 3.11 -8.14
N ALA A 10 2.82 2.78 -7.09
CA ALA A 10 1.39 2.47 -7.15
C ALA A 10 0.61 3.31 -6.13
N LEU A 11 -0.48 3.94 -6.57
CA LEU A 11 -1.41 4.66 -5.69
C LEU A 11 -2.68 3.82 -5.53
N ILE A 12 -3.01 3.45 -4.29
CA ILE A 12 -4.18 2.62 -3.97
C ILE A 12 -5.23 3.45 -3.23
N THR A 13 -6.40 3.57 -3.84
CA THR A 13 -7.61 4.11 -3.19
C THR A 13 -8.38 2.98 -2.53
N GLY A 14 -8.85 3.17 -1.30
CA GLY A 14 -9.52 2.09 -0.56
C GLY A 14 -8.53 1.07 0.02
N ILE A 15 -7.31 1.50 0.32
CA ILE A 15 -6.23 0.67 0.86
C ILE A 15 -6.62 -0.08 2.14
N THR A 16 -7.54 0.47 2.94
CA THR A 16 -8.04 -0.16 4.18
C THR A 16 -9.12 -1.24 3.96
N GLY A 17 -9.60 -1.41 2.72
CA GLY A 17 -10.48 -2.52 2.35
C GLY A 17 -9.73 -3.85 2.29
N GLN A 18 -10.47 -4.95 2.21
CA GLN A 18 -9.87 -6.29 2.10
C GLN A 18 -9.03 -6.43 0.81
N ASP A 19 -9.59 -6.04 -0.33
CA ASP A 19 -8.88 -6.13 -1.61
C ASP A 19 -7.71 -5.14 -1.68
N GLY A 20 -7.88 -3.97 -1.05
CA GLY A 20 -6.86 -2.94 -0.97
C GLY A 20 -5.64 -3.38 -0.16
N SER A 21 -5.85 -4.02 0.99
CA SER A 21 -4.76 -4.55 1.82
C SER A 21 -4.01 -5.67 1.10
N TYR A 22 -4.74 -6.63 0.52
CA TYR A 22 -4.14 -7.74 -0.21
C TYR A 22 -3.36 -7.28 -1.46
N LEU A 23 -3.89 -6.31 -2.21
CA LEU A 23 -3.19 -5.72 -3.36
C LEU A 23 -1.92 -4.98 -2.91
N SER A 24 -1.94 -4.30 -1.76
CA SER A 24 -0.78 -3.59 -1.23
C SER A 24 0.35 -4.54 -0.90
N GLU A 25 0.06 -5.61 -0.16
CA GLU A 25 1.03 -6.68 0.15
C GLU A 25 1.64 -7.26 -1.12
N PHE A 26 0.79 -7.66 -2.07
CA PHE A 26 1.25 -8.23 -3.33
C PHE A 26 2.17 -7.29 -4.13
N LEU A 27 1.86 -5.98 -4.16
CA LEU A 27 2.68 -5.01 -4.87
C LEU A 27 4.00 -4.72 -4.14
N LEU A 28 3.98 -4.65 -2.82
CA LEU A 28 5.19 -4.50 -2.00
C LEU A 28 6.14 -5.69 -2.22
N GLU A 29 5.63 -6.93 -2.21
CA GLU A 29 6.41 -8.14 -2.54
C GLU A 29 7.02 -8.11 -3.95
N LYS A 30 6.38 -7.40 -4.89
CA LYS A 30 6.85 -7.20 -6.26
C LYS A 30 7.88 -6.08 -6.40
N GLY A 31 8.25 -5.41 -5.31
CA GLY A 31 9.22 -4.31 -5.29
C GLY A 31 8.62 -2.96 -5.75
N TYR A 32 7.31 -2.77 -5.57
CA TYR A 32 6.68 -1.49 -5.82
C TYR A 32 6.77 -0.59 -4.58
N GLU A 33 6.84 0.72 -4.81
CA GLU A 33 6.55 1.73 -3.80
C GLU A 33 5.03 1.98 -3.79
N VAL A 34 4.37 1.70 -2.67
CA VAL A 34 2.90 1.77 -2.55
C VAL A 34 2.50 2.96 -1.70
N HIS A 35 1.64 3.82 -2.25
CA HIS A 35 1.02 4.94 -1.53
C HIS A 35 -0.48 4.67 -1.35
N GLY A 36 -0.96 4.75 -0.13
CA GLY A 36 -2.38 4.56 0.20
C GLY A 36 -3.13 5.86 0.42
N ILE A 37 -4.39 5.93 -0.04
CA ILE A 37 -5.31 7.00 0.34
C ILE A 37 -6.28 6.49 1.42
N LEU A 38 -6.19 7.11 2.59
CA LEU A 38 -7.12 6.93 3.69
C LEU A 38 -8.25 7.96 3.61
N ARG A 39 -9.51 7.53 3.70
CA ARG A 39 -10.62 8.47 3.84
C ARG A 39 -10.62 9.08 5.24
N ARG A 40 -10.98 10.36 5.33
CA ARG A 40 -11.24 11.00 6.63
C ARG A 40 -12.49 10.37 7.24
N CYS A 41 -12.31 9.69 8.36
CA CYS A 41 -13.37 9.06 9.15
C CYS A 41 -13.21 9.46 10.62
N SER A 42 -14.30 9.42 11.40
CA SER A 42 -14.25 9.64 12.86
C SER A 42 -13.62 8.47 13.62
N THR A 43 -13.48 7.32 12.97
CA THR A 43 -12.83 6.11 13.48
C THR A 43 -11.65 5.73 12.59
N PHE A 44 -10.59 5.21 13.20
CA PHE A 44 -9.46 4.60 12.49
C PHE A 44 -9.88 3.21 12.00
N ASN A 45 -9.75 2.96 10.70
CA ASN A 45 -10.12 1.68 10.07
C ASN A 45 -8.91 1.02 9.40
N THR A 46 -7.71 1.20 9.97
CA THR A 46 -6.43 0.74 9.38
C THR A 46 -6.02 -0.66 9.83
N GLU A 47 -6.80 -1.35 10.66
CA GLU A 47 -6.49 -2.68 11.22
C GLU A 47 -5.99 -3.71 10.20
N ARG A 48 -6.47 -3.63 8.94
CA ARG A 48 -6.07 -4.55 7.85
C ARG A 48 -4.72 -4.24 7.22
N ILE A 49 -4.14 -3.09 7.50
CA ILE A 49 -2.88 -2.62 6.92
C ILE A 49 -1.87 -2.24 7.99
N ASP A 50 -2.22 -2.31 9.28
CA ASP A 50 -1.32 -1.93 10.38
C ASP A 50 -0.04 -2.80 10.37
N HIS A 51 -0.16 -4.10 10.09
CA HIS A 51 0.97 -5.02 9.98
C HIS A 51 1.89 -4.78 8.77
N ILE A 52 1.45 -3.95 7.81
CA ILE A 52 2.28 -3.55 6.65
C ILE A 52 3.27 -2.45 7.05
N PHE A 53 3.02 -1.74 8.17
CA PHE A 53 3.86 -0.65 8.67
C PHE A 53 4.88 -1.06 9.74
N ASP A 54 4.80 -2.30 10.27
CA ASP A 54 5.70 -2.83 11.31
C ASP A 54 7.09 -3.26 10.79
#